data_AF-A0A842RUJ4-F1
#
_entry.id   AF-A0A842RUJ4-F1
#
_cell.length_a   1.000
_cell.length_b   1.000
_cell.length_c   1.000
_cell.angle_alpha   90.00
_cell.angle_beta   90.00
_cell.angle_gamma   90.00
#
_symmetry.space_group_name_H-M   'P 1'
#
loop_
_entity.id
_entity.type
_entity.pdbx_description
1 polymer ?
#
loop_
_entity_poly.entity_id
_entity_poly.type
_entity_poly.pdbx_seq_one_letter_code
_entity_poly.pdbx_strand_id
1 'polypeptide(L)'
;MKVIYIDWLKAETKPTSTQKIEGRFLLDLRAKINDLERSITKSEKETNKLKKSIVEKEKELKQKEEIIREKESLISELNYEIDSYAEEVKSSKKQLLNKDIQIESLEDELSQKINQNLDFSNEIKKLKEKLEESNSNNDIINKIVNLLRHKGFVSDKEFEVIIEKEGKEELKTLKF
;
A
#
# COMPACT_ATOMS: atom_id res chain seq x y z
N MET A 1 47.47 84.02 6.59
CA MET A 1 47.70 83.27 5.34
C MET A 1 47.66 84.24 4.17
N LYS A 2 48.68 84.27 3.29
CA LYS A 2 48.59 85.04 2.04
C LYS A 2 47.68 84.27 1.08
N VAL A 3 46.53 84.84 0.72
CA VAL A 3 45.67 84.29 -0.33
C VAL A 3 46.38 84.54 -1.67
N ILE A 4 46.74 83.46 -2.37
CA ILE A 4 47.35 83.54 -3.69
C ILE A 4 46.22 83.54 -4.71
N TYR A 5 46.03 84.65 -5.40
CA TYR A 5 45.08 84.76 -6.51
C TYR A 5 45.69 84.16 -7.79
N ILE A 6 44.99 83.20 -8.39
CA ILE A 6 45.39 82.52 -9.63
C ILE A 6 44.51 83.04 -10.76
N ASP A 7 45.13 83.52 -11.84
CA ASP A 7 44.44 83.98 -13.05
C ASP A 7 44.32 82.81 -14.05
N TRP A 8 43.17 82.13 -13.99
CA TRP A 8 42.86 80.97 -14.83
C TRP A 8 42.78 81.31 -16.31
N LEU A 9 42.29 82.50 -16.66
CA LEU A 9 42.19 82.93 -18.06
C LEU A 9 43.58 83.10 -18.68
N LYS A 10 44.52 83.64 -17.89
CA LYS A 10 45.93 83.75 -18.29
C LYS A 10 46.64 82.39 -18.33
N ALA A 11 46.29 81.46 -17.44
CA ALA A 11 46.82 80.09 -17.45
C ALA A 11 46.39 79.30 -18.70
N GLU A 12 45.18 79.56 -19.22
CA GLU A 12 44.63 78.91 -20.41
C GLU A 12 45.14 79.52 -21.72
N THR A 13 45.25 80.86 -21.79
CA THR A 13 45.67 81.57 -23.01
C THR A 13 47.19 81.72 -23.18
N LYS A 14 47.95 81.78 -22.08
CA LYS A 14 49.43 81.89 -22.07
C LYS A 14 50.02 81.04 -20.92
N PRO A 15 50.08 79.71 -21.07
CA PRO A 15 50.45 78.77 -19.99
C PRO A 15 51.88 78.94 -19.44
N THR A 16 52.77 79.55 -20.23
CA THR A 16 54.19 79.83 -19.90
C THR A 16 54.41 81.26 -19.38
N SER A 17 53.36 82.07 -19.25
CA SER A 17 53.45 83.42 -18.69
C SER A 17 54.03 83.38 -17.26
N THR A 18 54.81 84.41 -16.91
CA THR A 18 55.29 84.68 -15.53
C THR A 18 54.11 84.94 -14.59
N GLN A 19 53.56 83.86 -14.05
CA GLN A 19 52.69 83.84 -12.87
C GLN A 19 53.46 83.16 -11.74
N LYS A 20 52.97 83.25 -10.50
CA LYS A 20 53.61 82.58 -9.35
C LYS A 20 53.65 81.05 -9.50
N ILE A 21 52.79 80.48 -10.34
CA ILE A 21 52.70 79.05 -10.64
C ILE A 21 52.53 78.94 -12.17
N GLU A 22 53.26 78.05 -12.85
CA GLU A 22 53.12 77.89 -14.29
C GLU A 22 51.73 77.35 -14.64
N GLY A 23 51.06 77.99 -15.60
CA GLY A 23 49.69 77.63 -16.02
C GLY A 23 49.56 76.20 -16.52
N ARG A 24 50.63 75.65 -17.12
CA ARG A 24 50.67 74.26 -17.60
C ARG A 24 50.46 73.24 -16.48
N PHE A 25 51.09 73.43 -15.31
CA PHE A 25 50.89 72.53 -14.16
C PHE A 25 49.47 72.64 -13.60
N LEU A 26 48.90 73.85 -13.57
CA LEU A 26 47.53 74.07 -13.11
C LEU A 26 46.50 73.39 -14.03
N LEU A 27 46.72 73.43 -15.34
CA LEU A 27 45.86 72.75 -16.32
C LEU A 27 45.98 71.22 -16.24
N ASP A 28 47.18 70.68 -16.08
CA ASP A 28 47.40 69.23 -15.89
C ASP A 28 46.75 68.72 -14.59
N LEU A 29 46.89 69.47 -13.50
CA LEU A 29 46.20 69.15 -12.24
C LEU A 29 44.68 69.22 -12.40
N ARG A 30 44.14 70.22 -13.10
CA ARG A 30 42.70 70.32 -13.38
C ARG A 30 42.20 69.15 -14.22
N ALA A 31 42.96 68.74 -15.23
CA ALA A 31 42.61 67.57 -16.05
C ALA A 31 42.59 66.29 -15.19
N LYS A 32 43.61 66.07 -14.37
CA LYS A 32 43.67 64.94 -13.43
C LYS A 32 42.52 64.95 -12.43
N ILE A 33 42.16 66.11 -11.88
CA ILE A 33 40.99 66.25 -10.98
C ILE A 33 39.71 65.85 -11.72
N ASN A 34 39.48 66.36 -12.92
CA ASN A 34 38.30 66.00 -13.71
C ASN A 34 38.23 64.49 -14.02
N ASP A 35 39.37 63.87 -14.33
CA ASP A 35 39.43 62.42 -14.60
C ASP A 35 39.16 61.60 -13.33
N LEU A 36 39.69 62.03 -12.19
CA LEU A 36 39.40 61.42 -10.89
C LEU A 36 37.92 61.57 -10.52
N GLU A 37 37.32 62.75 -10.70
CA GLU A 37 35.89 63.00 -10.46
C GLU A 37 35.01 62.10 -11.32
N ARG A 38 35.35 61.93 -12.61
CA ARG A 38 34.67 61.00 -13.51
C ARG A 38 34.79 59.56 -13.05
N SER A 39 35.99 59.14 -12.64
CA SER A 39 36.26 57.79 -12.13
C SER A 39 35.47 57.51 -10.84
N ILE A 40 35.45 58.46 -9.90
CA ILE A 40 34.67 58.38 -8.66
C ILE A 40 33.18 58.25 -8.99
N THR A 41 32.65 59.11 -9.86
CA THR A 41 31.23 59.06 -10.27
C THR A 41 30.87 57.72 -10.91
N LYS A 42 31.77 57.14 -11.71
CA LYS A 42 31.57 55.81 -12.31
C LYS A 42 31.55 54.72 -11.22
N SER A 43 32.53 54.73 -10.32
CA SER A 43 32.63 53.79 -9.21
C SER A 43 31.43 53.85 -8.27
N GLU A 44 30.91 55.05 -7.98
CA GLU A 44 29.70 55.24 -7.17
C GLU A 44 28.46 54.64 -7.85
N LYS A 45 28.31 54.83 -9.17
CA LYS A 45 27.23 54.23 -9.95
C LYS A 45 27.30 52.70 -9.93
N GLU A 46 28.49 52.12 -10.11
CA GLU A 46 28.70 50.67 -10.04
C GLU A 46 28.41 50.14 -8.64
N THR A 47 28.91 50.80 -7.60
CA THR A 47 28.63 50.47 -6.20
C THR A 47 27.13 50.46 -5.90
N ASN A 48 26.39 51.46 -6.38
CA ASN A 48 24.94 51.52 -6.18
C ASN A 48 24.19 50.42 -6.94
N LYS A 49 24.66 50.02 -8.13
CA LYS A 49 24.10 48.87 -8.85
C LYS A 49 24.32 47.56 -8.10
N LEU A 50 25.54 47.34 -7.59
CA LEU A 50 25.88 46.16 -6.80
C LEU A 50 25.05 46.08 -5.52
N LYS A 51 24.88 47.20 -4.81
CA LYS A 51 24.01 47.25 -3.62
C LYS A 51 22.58 46.84 -3.91
N LYS A 52 21.99 47.33 -5.00
CA LYS A 52 20.63 46.93 -5.41
C LYS A 52 20.55 45.44 -5.73
N SER A 53 21.52 44.92 -6.48
CA SER A 53 21.59 43.50 -6.82
C SER A 53 21.73 42.61 -5.58
N ILE A 54 22.52 43.01 -4.58
CA ILE A 54 22.64 42.30 -3.30
C ILE A 54 21.29 42.22 -2.60
N VAL A 55 20.58 43.34 -2.47
CA VAL A 55 19.25 43.37 -1.81
C VAL A 55 18.25 42.47 -2.53
N GLU A 56 18.25 42.45 -3.86
CA GLU A 56 17.40 41.56 -4.65
C GLU A 56 17.75 40.09 -4.40
N LYS A 57 19.05 39.74 -4.39
CA LYS A 57 19.51 38.37 -4.13
C LYS A 57 19.24 37.92 -2.71
N GLU A 58 19.35 38.79 -1.71
CA GLU A 58 18.96 38.50 -0.33
C GLU A 58 17.46 38.21 -0.21
N LYS A 59 16.62 38.93 -0.95
CA LYS A 59 15.18 38.66 -1.00
C LYS A 59 14.88 37.31 -1.65
N GLU A 60 15.50 37.01 -2.78
CA GLU A 60 15.37 35.71 -3.45
C GLU A 60 15.84 34.55 -2.54
N LEU A 61 16.93 34.75 -1.80
CA LEU A 61 17.46 33.75 -0.87
C LEU A 61 16.45 33.44 0.24
N LYS A 62 15.89 34.46 0.89
CA LYS A 62 14.88 34.30 1.94
C LYS A 62 13.64 33.55 1.44
N GLN A 63 13.18 33.86 0.23
CA GLN A 63 12.04 33.15 -0.37
C GLN A 63 12.35 31.67 -0.60
N LYS A 64 13.55 31.35 -1.08
CA LYS A 64 13.98 29.96 -1.26
C LYS A 64 14.10 29.21 0.07
N GLU A 65 14.61 29.86 1.12
CA GLU A 65 14.70 29.28 2.47
C GLU A 65 13.32 28.99 3.07
N GLU A 66 12.32 29.82 2.78
CA GLU A 66 10.93 29.58 3.19
C GLU A 66 10.34 28.37 2.46
N ILE A 67 10.49 28.30 1.13
CA ILE A 67 10.05 27.15 0.33
C ILE A 67 10.73 25.86 0.79
N ILE A 68 12.04 25.89 1.08
CA ILE A 68 12.75 24.72 1.57
C ILE A 68 12.14 24.22 2.89
N ARG A 69 11.87 25.12 3.83
CA ARG A 69 11.24 24.77 5.12
C ARG A 69 9.85 24.16 4.95
N GLU A 70 9.03 24.71 4.05
CA GLU A 70 7.72 24.14 3.73
C GLU A 70 7.85 22.72 3.16
N LYS A 71 8.81 22.50 2.24
CA LYS A 71 9.05 21.18 1.66
C LYS A 71 9.59 20.19 2.67
N GLU A 72 10.45 20.60 3.59
CA GLU A 72 10.94 19.75 4.69
C GLU A 72 9.80 19.32 5.61
N SER A 73 8.89 20.24 5.96
CA SER A 73 7.68 19.91 6.75
C SER A 73 6.82 18.87 6.03
N LEU A 74 6.54 19.09 4.74
CA LEU A 74 5.74 18.16 3.93
C LEU A 74 6.40 16.78 3.82
N ILE A 75 7.73 16.72 3.65
CA ILE A 75 8.46 15.46 3.62
C ILE A 75 8.32 14.72 4.97
N SER A 76 8.40 15.44 6.08
CA SER A 76 8.22 14.85 7.41
C SER A 76 6.82 14.26 7.61
N GLU A 77 5.78 14.98 7.15
CA GLU A 77 4.39 14.50 7.21
C GLU A 77 4.18 13.25 6.35
N LEU A 78 4.68 13.27 5.11
CA LEU A 78 4.59 12.12 4.20
C LEU A 78 5.32 10.89 4.75
N ASN A 79 6.48 11.07 5.39
CA ASN A 79 7.19 9.95 6.02
C ASN A 79 6.37 9.34 7.17
N TYR A 80 5.72 10.16 7.98
CA TYR A 80 4.84 9.68 9.04
C TYR A 80 3.65 8.88 8.49
N GLU A 81 3.02 9.35 7.41
CA GLU A 81 1.95 8.62 6.73
C GLU A 81 2.43 7.28 6.15
N ILE A 82 3.61 7.26 5.52
CA ILE A 82 4.22 6.03 4.98
C ILE A 82 4.42 4.98 6.10
N ASP A 83 4.97 5.40 7.24
CA ASP A 83 5.18 4.51 8.39
C ASP A 83 3.86 3.96 8.94
N SER A 84 2.83 4.82 9.02
CA SER A 84 1.48 4.42 9.44
C SER A 84 0.89 3.37 8.51
N TYR A 85 0.94 3.60 7.18
CA TYR A 85 0.44 2.64 6.20
C TYR A 85 1.24 1.34 6.21
N ALA A 86 2.56 1.39 6.45
CA ALA A 86 3.38 0.19 6.54
C ALA A 86 2.95 -0.72 7.69
N GLU A 87 2.64 -0.15 8.87
CA GLU A 87 2.13 -0.92 10.01
C GLU A 87 0.69 -1.43 9.77
N GLU A 88 -0.17 -0.67 9.11
CA GLU A 88 -1.51 -1.13 8.72
C GLU A 88 -1.45 -2.33 7.76
N VAL A 89 -0.58 -2.28 6.75
CA VAL A 89 -0.34 -3.38 5.81
C VAL A 89 0.16 -4.62 6.54
N LYS A 90 1.09 -4.46 7.48
CA LYS A 90 1.63 -5.57 8.28
C LYS A 90 0.55 -6.21 9.16
N SER A 91 -0.28 -5.40 9.81
CA SER A 91 -1.44 -5.87 10.58
C SER A 91 -2.42 -6.64 9.70
N SER A 92 -2.76 -6.09 8.53
CA SER A 92 -3.67 -6.72 7.57
C SER A 92 -3.13 -8.06 7.06
N LYS A 93 -1.83 -8.15 6.75
CA LYS A 93 -1.19 -9.42 6.36
C LYS A 93 -1.28 -10.48 7.47
N LYS A 94 -1.09 -10.08 8.73
CA LYS A 94 -1.23 -10.99 9.87
C LYS A 94 -2.66 -11.49 10.03
N GLN A 95 -3.64 -10.61 9.86
CA GLN A 95 -5.06 -11.00 9.88
C GLN A 95 -5.42 -11.96 8.75
N LEU A 96 -4.89 -11.74 7.54
CA LEU A 96 -5.09 -12.63 6.40
C LEU A 96 -4.53 -14.03 6.69
N LEU A 97 -3.29 -14.12 7.17
CA LEU A 97 -2.67 -15.39 7.54
C LEU A 97 -3.50 -16.16 8.59
N ASN A 98 -4.02 -15.46 9.59
CA ASN A 98 -4.88 -16.09 10.60
C ASN A 98 -6.19 -16.61 10.00
N LYS A 99 -6.77 -15.88 9.03
CA LYS A 99 -7.96 -16.34 8.32
C LYS A 99 -7.68 -17.56 7.46
N ASP A 100 -6.53 -17.62 6.79
CA ASP A 100 -6.12 -18.79 6.00
C ASP A 100 -6.00 -20.04 6.88
N ILE A 101 -5.34 -19.92 8.05
CA ILE A 101 -5.26 -21.00 9.04
C ILE A 101 -6.66 -21.44 9.52
N GLN A 102 -7.56 -20.48 9.73
CA GLN A 102 -8.92 -20.79 10.15
C GLN A 102 -9.71 -21.52 9.05
N ILE A 103 -9.52 -21.14 7.78
CA ILE A 103 -10.14 -21.82 6.64
C ILE A 103 -9.64 -23.26 6.55
N GLU A 104 -8.33 -23.48 6.63
CA GLU A 104 -7.73 -24.82 6.61
C GLU A 104 -8.31 -25.71 7.72
N SER A 105 -8.41 -25.19 8.95
CA SER A 105 -9.04 -25.91 10.07
C SER A 105 -10.51 -26.25 9.80
N LEU A 106 -11.27 -25.36 9.18
CA LEU A 106 -12.67 -25.60 8.85
C LEU A 106 -12.83 -26.61 7.70
N GLU A 107 -11.92 -26.61 6.74
CA GLU A 107 -11.88 -27.59 5.64
C GLU A 107 -11.59 -29.01 6.16
N ASP A 108 -10.66 -29.12 7.12
CA ASP A 108 -10.36 -30.37 7.81
C ASP A 108 -11.56 -30.89 8.61
N GLU A 109 -12.20 -30.03 9.41
CA GLU A 109 -13.41 -30.38 10.16
C GLU A 109 -14.54 -30.82 9.23
N LEU A 110 -14.75 -30.10 8.12
CA LEU A 110 -15.77 -30.45 7.13
C LEU A 110 -15.48 -31.82 6.51
N SER A 111 -14.22 -32.10 6.15
CA SER A 111 -13.80 -33.38 5.58
C SER A 111 -14.05 -34.55 6.55
N GLN A 112 -13.74 -34.34 7.84
CA GLN A 112 -14.05 -35.32 8.89
C GLN A 112 -15.56 -35.56 9.01
N LYS A 113 -16.38 -34.51 8.96
CA LYS A 113 -17.85 -34.63 9.02
C LYS A 113 -18.44 -35.34 7.80
N ILE A 114 -17.89 -35.11 6.61
CA ILE A 114 -18.29 -35.83 5.39
C ILE A 114 -18.01 -37.33 5.56
N ASN A 115 -16.82 -37.71 6.03
CA ASN A 115 -16.47 -39.11 6.27
C ASN A 115 -17.39 -39.75 7.32
N GLN A 116 -17.66 -39.06 8.44
CA GLN A 116 -18.61 -39.53 9.45
C GLN A 116 -20.01 -39.76 8.86
N ASN A 117 -20.50 -38.86 8.00
CA ASN A 117 -21.78 -39.03 7.33
C ASN A 117 -21.80 -40.22 6.35
N LEU A 118 -20.71 -40.46 5.64
CA LEU A 118 -20.57 -41.63 4.77
C LEU A 118 -20.62 -42.94 5.58
N ASP A 119 -19.92 -42.97 6.72
CA ASP A 119 -19.94 -44.12 7.62
C ASP A 119 -21.35 -44.39 8.17
N PHE A 120 -22.04 -43.35 8.65
CA PHE A 120 -23.44 -43.47 9.10
C PHE A 120 -24.38 -43.91 7.98
N SER A 121 -24.22 -43.39 6.77
CA SER A 121 -25.03 -43.80 5.61
C SER A 121 -24.85 -45.28 5.28
N ASN A 122 -23.61 -45.77 5.32
CA ASN A 122 -23.29 -47.18 5.12
C ASN A 122 -23.87 -48.07 6.24
N GLU A 123 -23.82 -47.61 7.49
CA GLU A 123 -24.40 -48.33 8.62
C GLU A 123 -25.92 -48.41 8.52
N ILE A 124 -26.59 -47.30 8.17
CA ILE A 124 -28.03 -47.26 7.91
C ILE A 124 -28.40 -48.23 6.79
N LYS A 125 -27.63 -48.30 5.72
CA LYS A 125 -27.88 -49.24 4.62
C LYS A 125 -27.82 -50.70 5.11
N LYS A 126 -26.77 -51.07 5.87
CA LYS A 126 -26.63 -52.41 6.45
C LYS A 126 -27.77 -52.74 7.42
N LEU A 127 -28.21 -51.78 8.23
CA LEU A 127 -29.32 -51.97 9.17
C LEU A 127 -30.65 -52.17 8.43
N LYS A 128 -30.87 -51.44 7.32
CA LYS A 128 -32.05 -51.63 6.46
C LYS A 128 -32.05 -53.02 5.83
N GLU A 129 -30.93 -53.48 5.29
CA GLU A 129 -30.80 -54.83 4.72
C GLU A 129 -31.15 -55.90 5.76
N LYS A 130 -30.58 -55.82 6.97
CA LYS A 130 -30.91 -56.74 8.08
C LYS A 130 -32.37 -56.69 8.50
N LEU A 131 -32.99 -55.52 8.46
CA LEU A 131 -34.41 -55.36 8.83
C LEU A 131 -35.32 -56.02 7.80
N GLU A 132 -35.03 -55.86 6.51
CA GLU A 132 -35.76 -56.54 5.43
C GLU A 132 -35.63 -58.06 5.54
N GLU A 133 -34.42 -58.58 5.78
CA GLU A 133 -34.20 -60.01 6.04
C GLU A 133 -35.02 -60.49 7.26
N SER A 134 -35.02 -59.74 8.37
CA SER A 134 -35.79 -60.11 9.55
C SER A 134 -37.30 -60.08 9.31
N ASN A 135 -37.80 -59.13 8.53
CA ASN A 135 -39.22 -59.03 8.19
C ASN A 135 -39.66 -60.21 7.32
N SER A 136 -38.88 -60.54 6.28
CA SER A 136 -39.15 -61.71 5.43
C SER A 136 -39.18 -63.01 6.25
N ASN A 137 -38.22 -63.20 7.16
CA ASN A 137 -38.21 -64.33 8.09
C ASN A 137 -39.47 -64.38 8.96
N ASN A 138 -39.95 -63.24 9.43
CA ASN A 138 -41.16 -63.17 10.26
C ASN A 138 -42.42 -63.52 9.45
N ASP A 139 -42.49 -63.12 8.18
CA ASP A 139 -43.59 -63.48 7.27
C ASP A 139 -43.63 -64.99 6.98
N ILE A 140 -42.46 -65.62 6.80
CA ILE A 140 -42.31 -67.08 6.69
C ILE A 140 -42.86 -67.75 7.96
N ILE A 141 -42.42 -67.31 9.15
CA ILE A 141 -42.86 -67.85 10.43
C ILE A 141 -44.38 -67.71 10.60
N ASN A 142 -44.94 -66.53 10.32
CA ASN A 142 -46.38 -66.29 10.45
C ASN A 142 -47.21 -67.24 9.57
N LYS A 143 -46.76 -67.53 8.35
CA LYS A 143 -47.41 -68.50 7.45
C LYS A 143 -47.33 -69.94 7.99
N ILE A 144 -46.17 -70.35 8.51
CA ILE A 144 -45.98 -71.67 9.15
C ILE A 144 -46.91 -71.79 10.36
N VAL A 145 -46.95 -70.79 11.23
CA VAL A 145 -47.81 -70.75 12.42
C VAL A 145 -49.29 -70.84 12.03
N ASN A 146 -49.71 -70.15 10.96
CA ASN A 146 -51.08 -70.24 10.46
C ASN A 146 -51.44 -71.66 9.98
N LEU A 147 -50.56 -72.33 9.23
CA LEU A 147 -50.78 -73.71 8.81
C LEU A 147 -50.85 -74.66 10.02
N LEU A 148 -49.93 -74.51 10.98
CA LEU A 148 -49.94 -75.29 12.22
C LEU A 148 -51.23 -75.09 13.02
N ARG A 149 -51.75 -73.86 13.11
CA ARG A 149 -53.04 -73.58 13.78
C ARG A 149 -54.21 -74.30 13.13
N HIS A 150 -54.21 -74.44 11.80
CA HIS A 150 -55.32 -75.06 11.08
C HIS A 150 -55.21 -76.59 10.99
N LYS A 151 -54.00 -77.14 10.86
CA LYS A 151 -53.78 -78.58 10.59
C LYS A 151 -53.11 -79.35 11.74
N GLY A 152 -52.48 -78.65 12.69
CA GLY A 152 -51.69 -79.25 13.77
C GLY A 152 -50.30 -79.77 13.35
N PHE A 153 -50.02 -79.86 12.05
CA PHE A 153 -48.73 -80.21 11.48
C PHE A 153 -48.51 -79.48 10.15
N VAL A 154 -47.25 -79.37 9.71
CA VAL A 154 -46.88 -78.87 8.38
C VAL A 154 -46.16 -80.00 7.66
N SER A 155 -46.63 -80.36 6.47
CA SER A 155 -45.96 -81.40 5.67
C SER A 155 -44.74 -80.86 4.94
N ASP A 156 -43.77 -81.74 4.63
CA ASP A 156 -42.53 -81.36 3.95
C ASP A 156 -42.78 -80.61 2.63
N LYS A 157 -43.80 -81.02 1.86
CA LYS A 157 -44.20 -80.34 0.62
C LYS A 157 -44.75 -78.93 0.86
N GLU A 158 -45.49 -78.71 1.94
CA GLU A 158 -46.04 -77.38 2.27
C GLU A 158 -44.96 -76.45 2.80
N PHE A 159 -44.00 -77.01 3.55
CA PHE A 159 -42.83 -76.29 4.00
C PHE A 159 -41.94 -75.87 2.81
N GLU A 160 -41.65 -76.78 1.89
CA GLU A 160 -40.91 -76.48 0.66
C GLU A 160 -41.58 -75.38 -0.17
N VAL A 161 -42.90 -75.41 -0.33
CA VAL A 161 -43.63 -74.38 -1.09
C VAL A 161 -43.55 -73.00 -0.44
N ILE A 162 -43.56 -72.91 0.90
CA ILE A 162 -43.40 -71.63 1.61
C ILE A 162 -41.99 -71.09 1.43
N ILE A 163 -40.98 -71.95 1.61
CA ILE A 163 -39.57 -71.58 1.47
C ILE A 163 -39.24 -71.21 0.01
N GLU A 164 -39.74 -71.94 -0.99
CA GLU A 164 -39.49 -71.64 -2.41
C GLU A 164 -40.16 -70.37 -2.90
N LYS A 165 -41.34 -70.02 -2.36
CA LYS A 165 -42.03 -68.77 -2.74
C LYS A 165 -41.35 -67.54 -2.17
N GLU A 166 -40.97 -67.58 -0.89
CA GLU A 166 -40.40 -66.42 -0.18
C GLU A 166 -38.87 -66.33 -0.39
N GLY A 167 -38.15 -67.45 -0.40
CA GLY A 167 -36.70 -67.47 -0.65
C GLY A 167 -36.29 -67.04 -2.07
N LYS A 168 -37.24 -66.97 -3.03
CA LYS A 168 -37.02 -66.39 -4.37
C LYS A 168 -37.19 -64.87 -4.41
N GLU A 169 -37.89 -64.27 -3.45
CA GLU A 169 -38.02 -62.81 -3.36
C GLU A 169 -36.73 -62.17 -2.81
N GLU A 170 -36.04 -62.82 -1.87
CA GLU A 170 -34.71 -62.40 -1.36
C GLU A 170 -33.61 -62.33 -2.45
N LEU A 171 -33.67 -63.21 -3.46
CA LEU A 171 -32.71 -63.20 -4.58
C LEU A 171 -32.99 -62.12 -5.64
N LYS A 172 -34.18 -61.50 -5.64
CA LYS A 172 -34.51 -60.40 -6.56
C LYS A 172 -34.10 -59.04 -6.02
N THR A 173 -34.16 -58.83 -4.71
CA THR A 173 -33.81 -57.55 -4.06
C THR A 173 -32.30 -57.32 -3.95
N LEU A 174 -31.48 -58.36 -4.13
CA LEU A 174 -30.00 -58.31 -4.13
C LEU A 174 -29.35 -58.06 -5.50
N LYS A 175 -30.12 -57.86 -6.58
CA LYS A 175 -29.57 -57.49 -7.89
C LYS A 175 -29.43 -55.96 -8.01
N PHE A 176 -28.19 -55.53 -7.80
CA PHE A 176 -27.51 -54.27 -8.17
C PHE A 176 -28.35 -53.15 -8.81
#